data_AF-A0A926ITE1-F1
#
_entry.id   AF-A0A926ITE1-F1
#
_cell.length_a   1.000
_cell.length_b   1.000
_cell.length_c   1.000
_cell.angle_alpha   90.00
_cell.angle_beta   90.00
_cell.angle_gamma   90.00
#
_symmetry.space_group_name_H-M   'P 1'
#
loop_
_entity.id
_entity.type
_entity.pdbx_description
1 polymer ?
#
loop_
_entity_poly.entity_id
_entity_poly.type
_entity_poly.pdbx_seq_one_letter_code
_entity_poly.pdbx_strand_id
1 'polypeptide(L)'
;MVSEDSICNDIPRQNVTVLDQWTFHSRLYRAAAYASQNSDVELVQLVSFGCGVDAITTDEVRAILEGNHKHYTQLKIDEITNLGAVKIRLRSLIGALEECEKISEEK
;
A
#
# COMPACT_ATOMS: atom_id res chain seq x y z
N MET A 1 -2.98 6.25 -11.81
CA MET A 1 -2.05 6.03 -10.69
C MET A 1 -1.68 7.39 -10.12
N VAL A 2 -1.81 7.55 -8.81
CA VAL A 2 -1.43 8.79 -8.08
C VAL A 2 -0.32 8.45 -7.09
N SER A 3 0.49 9.44 -6.70
CA SER A 3 1.52 9.27 -5.66
C SER A 3 0.98 9.56 -4.27
N GLU A 4 1.72 9.17 -3.24
CA GLU A 4 1.39 9.45 -1.84
C GLU A 4 1.33 10.97 -1.56
N ASP A 5 2.17 11.74 -2.25
CA ASP A 5 2.23 13.19 -2.11
C ASP A 5 0.96 13.88 -2.65
N SER A 6 0.35 13.31 -3.68
CA SER A 6 -0.82 13.90 -4.36
C SER A 6 -2.08 13.88 -3.50
N ILE A 7 -2.19 12.90 -2.59
CA ILE A 7 -3.38 12.66 -1.74
C ILE A 7 -3.13 12.95 -0.27
N CYS A 8 -1.90 13.33 0.09
CA CYS A 8 -1.53 13.41 1.49
C CYS A 8 -2.40 14.42 2.24
N ASN A 9 -2.74 15.56 1.65
CA ASN A 9 -3.50 16.63 2.32
C ASN A 9 -4.98 16.30 2.57
N ASP A 10 -5.53 15.29 1.89
CA ASP A 10 -6.94 14.94 1.98
C ASP A 10 -7.27 14.07 3.20
N ILE A 11 -6.25 13.45 3.81
CA ILE A 11 -6.38 12.57 4.98
C ILE A 11 -5.69 13.20 6.19
N PRO A 12 -6.30 13.19 7.40
CA PRO A 12 -5.62 13.69 8.61
C PRO A 12 -4.38 12.86 8.95
N ARG A 13 -3.53 13.37 9.83
CA ARG A 13 -2.36 12.62 10.31
C ARG A 13 -2.82 11.32 11.00
N GLN A 14 -2.19 10.21 10.64
CA GLN A 14 -2.49 8.90 11.22
C GLN A 14 -1.85 8.75 12.60
N ASN A 15 -2.59 8.14 13.53
CA ASN A 15 -2.02 7.74 14.82
C ASN A 15 -1.26 6.43 14.61
N VAL A 16 0.07 6.52 14.53
CA VAL A 16 0.95 5.39 14.24
C VAL A 16 1.71 4.94 15.48
N THR A 17 2.08 3.67 15.51
CA THR A 17 2.80 3.06 16.64
C THR A 17 4.29 3.38 16.65
N VAL A 18 4.78 3.99 15.57
CA VAL A 18 6.20 4.25 15.31
C VAL A 18 6.52 5.74 15.40
N LEU A 19 7.81 6.06 15.60
CA LEU A 19 8.28 7.44 15.66
C LEU A 19 8.23 8.10 14.27
N ASP A 20 7.21 8.91 14.03
CA ASP A 20 6.96 9.58 12.75
C ASP A 20 7.65 10.96 12.67
N GLN A 21 8.94 10.95 12.34
CA GLN A 21 9.81 12.13 12.22
C GLN A 21 9.98 12.67 10.80
N TRP A 22 9.61 11.89 9.78
CA TRP A 22 9.95 12.20 8.40
C TRP A 22 8.69 12.39 7.57
N THR A 23 8.56 13.54 6.92
CA THR A 23 7.37 13.91 6.13
C THR A 23 6.99 12.84 5.12
N PHE A 24 7.97 12.19 4.48
CA PHE A 24 7.72 11.13 3.51
C PHE A 24 6.93 9.95 4.12
N HIS A 25 7.35 9.43 5.27
CA HIS A 25 6.66 8.32 5.94
C HIS A 25 5.27 8.74 6.41
N SER A 26 5.11 9.96 6.94
CA SER A 26 3.81 10.49 7.32
C SER A 26 2.84 10.50 6.13
N ARG A 27 3.31 10.89 4.93
CA ARG A 27 2.49 10.86 3.71
C ARG A 27 2.16 9.44 3.28
N LEU A 28 3.09 8.50 3.41
CA LEU A 28 2.86 7.10 3.09
C LEU A 28 1.78 6.47 4.00
N TYR A 29 1.80 6.75 5.31
CA TYR A 29 0.76 6.30 6.23
C TYR A 29 -0.61 6.91 5.89
N ARG A 30 -0.63 8.20 5.50
CA ARG A 30 -1.84 8.87 5.02
C ARG A 30 -2.37 8.25 3.73
N ALA A 31 -1.50 7.86 2.81
CA ALA A 31 -1.88 7.15 1.58
C ALA A 31 -2.48 5.77 1.88
N ALA A 32 -1.93 5.03 2.86
CA ALA A 32 -2.50 3.76 3.31
C ALA A 32 -3.90 3.93 3.89
N ALA A 33 -4.09 4.96 4.72
CA ALA A 33 -5.39 5.30 5.26
C ALA A 33 -6.39 5.78 4.18
N TYR A 34 -5.92 6.53 3.19
CA TYR A 34 -6.73 6.92 2.03
C TYR A 34 -7.23 5.69 1.27
N ALA A 35 -6.34 4.76 0.92
CA ALA A 35 -6.70 3.52 0.22
C ALA A 35 -7.65 2.64 1.04
N SER A 36 -7.52 2.68 2.37
CA SER A 36 -8.44 1.96 3.28
C SER A 36 -9.86 2.55 3.30
N GLN A 37 -10.01 3.84 3.03
CA GLN A 37 -11.32 4.53 3.03
C GLN A 37 -12.03 4.48 1.66
N ASN A 38 -11.31 4.14 0.59
CA ASN A 38 -11.82 4.14 -0.77
C ASN A 38 -11.75 2.73 -1.36
N SER A 39 -12.92 2.12 -1.62
CA SER A 39 -12.99 0.73 -2.08
C SER A 39 -12.37 0.50 -3.45
N ASP A 40 -12.37 1.52 -4.31
CA ASP A 40 -11.83 1.54 -5.68
C ASP A 40 -10.32 1.87 -5.74
N VAL A 41 -9.67 1.98 -4.58
CA VAL A 41 -8.25 2.32 -4.49
C VAL A 41 -7.46 1.19 -3.83
N GLU A 42 -6.33 0.85 -4.46
CA GLU A 42 -5.35 -0.10 -3.94
C GLU A 42 -3.97 0.55 -3.81
N LEU A 43 -3.24 0.19 -2.76
CA LEU A 43 -1.91 0.72 -2.50
C LEU A 43 -0.85 -0.30 -2.95
N VAL A 44 0.05 0.15 -3.83
CA VAL A 44 1.27 -0.58 -4.20
C VAL A 44 2.47 0.20 -3.68
N GLN A 45 3.20 -0.36 -2.72
CA GLN A 45 4.39 0.27 -2.15
C GLN A 45 5.65 -0.18 -2.91
N LEU A 46 6.39 0.79 -3.44
CA LEU A 46 7.74 0.56 -3.94
C LEU A 46 8.74 0.64 -2.77
N VAL A 47 9.53 -0.41 -2.56
CA VAL A 47 10.51 -0.48 -1.46
C VAL A 47 11.91 -0.76 -1.99
N SER A 48 12.94 -0.34 -1.28
CA SER A 48 14.33 -0.58 -1.68
C SER A 48 14.78 -1.99 -1.26
N PHE A 49 15.38 -2.15 -0.08
CA PHE A 49 15.88 -3.45 0.41
C PHE A 49 15.07 -4.00 1.59
N GLY A 50 14.08 -3.23 2.08
CA GLY A 50 13.25 -3.65 3.22
C GLY A 50 14.01 -3.74 4.54
N CYS A 51 15.16 -3.07 4.67
CA CYS A 51 15.95 -3.00 5.89
C CYS A 51 15.97 -1.57 6.44
N GLY A 52 16.26 -1.43 7.75
CA GLY A 52 16.24 -0.14 8.43
C GLY A 52 14.83 0.45 8.47
N VAL A 53 14.68 1.70 8.03
CA VAL A 53 13.40 2.43 8.12
C VAL A 53 12.33 1.88 7.16
N ASP A 54 12.74 1.25 6.06
CA ASP A 54 11.82 0.59 5.12
C ASP A 54 11.05 -0.55 5.79
N ALA A 55 11.70 -1.29 6.70
CA ALA A 55 11.06 -2.38 7.45
C ALA A 55 9.95 -1.85 8.37
N ILE A 56 10.28 -0.82 9.13
CA ILE A 56 9.38 -0.18 10.10
C ILE A 56 8.18 0.45 9.37
N THR A 57 8.44 1.15 8.27
CA THR A 57 7.39 1.82 7.49
C THR A 57 6.49 0.82 6.77
N THR A 58 7.07 -0.24 6.21
CA THR A 58 6.32 -1.34 5.59
C THR A 58 5.39 -2.01 6.59
N ASP A 59 5.87 -2.32 7.79
CA ASP A 59 5.04 -3.00 8.80
C ASP A 59 3.88 -2.10 9.27
N GLU A 60 4.12 -0.80 9.45
CA GLU A 60 3.05 0.14 9.82
C GLU A 60 2.03 0.33 8.68
N VAL A 61 2.49 0.46 7.43
CA VAL A 61 1.59 0.54 6.25
C VAL A 61 0.76 -0.74 6.11
N ARG A 62 1.39 -1.90 6.30
CA ARG A 62 0.69 -3.19 6.29
C ARG A 62 -0.37 -3.24 7.39
N ALA A 63 -0.03 -2.84 8.62
CA ALA A 63 -0.96 -2.82 9.74
C ALA A 63 -2.20 -1.93 9.47
N ILE A 64 -1.99 -0.76 8.86
CA ILE A 64 -3.10 0.13 8.47
C ILE A 64 -4.01 -0.54 7.43
N LEU A 65 -3.47 -1.13 6.37
CA LEU A 65 -4.28 -1.74 5.30
C LEU A 65 -4.97 -3.03 5.77
N GLU A 66 -4.24 -3.95 6.36
CA GLU A 66 -4.77 -5.24 6.80
C GLU A 66 -5.80 -5.06 7.94
N GLY A 67 -5.59 -4.08 8.83
CA GLY A 67 -6.58 -3.70 9.84
C GLY A 67 -7.90 -3.21 9.24
N ASN A 68 -7.87 -2.70 8.01
CA ASN A 68 -9.04 -2.26 7.24
C ASN A 68 -9.44 -3.25 6.13
N HIS A 69 -9.00 -4.52 6.23
CA HIS A 69 -9.35 -5.60 5.28
C HIS A 69 -8.90 -5.33 3.83
N LYS A 70 -7.85 -4.54 3.66
CA LYS A 70 -7.21 -4.28 2.36
C LYS A 70 -5.88 -5.04 2.24
N HIS A 71 -5.58 -5.50 1.04
CA HIS A 71 -4.36 -6.28 0.78
C HIS A 71 -3.13 -5.36 0.66
N TYR A 72 -2.11 -5.62 1.47
CA TYR A 72 -0.82 -4.96 1.30
C TYR A 72 -0.05 -5.54 0.11
N THR A 73 0.30 -4.68 -0.87
CA THR A 73 1.12 -5.07 -2.02
C THR A 73 2.45 -4.34 -2.04
N GLN A 74 3.54 -5.11 -2.14
CA GLN A 74 4.91 -4.61 -2.18
C GLN A 74 5.59 -4.95 -3.50
N LEU A 75 6.34 -4.00 -4.07
CA LEU A 75 7.28 -4.23 -5.16
C LEU A 75 8.68 -3.75 -4.74
N LYS A 76 9.68 -4.62 -4.83
CA LYS A 76 11.05 -4.24 -4.51
C LYS A 76 11.72 -3.61 -5.73
N ILE A 77 12.49 -2.55 -5.53
CA ILE A 77 13.08 -1.77 -6.62
C ILE A 77 14.14 -2.58 -7.38
N ASP A 78 14.89 -3.44 -6.70
CA ASP A 78 15.84 -4.35 -7.33
C ASP A 78 15.15 -5.34 -8.28
N GLU A 79 13.93 -5.77 -7.94
CA GLU A 79 13.09 -6.62 -8.79
C GLU A 79 12.50 -5.91 -10.01
N ILE A 80 12.48 -4.57 -10.06
CA ILE A 80 11.94 -3.81 -11.21
C ILE A 80 12.76 -4.06 -12.49
N THR A 81 14.04 -4.36 -12.34
CA THR A 81 14.89 -4.79 -13.47
C THR A 81 14.41 -6.10 -14.09
N ASN A 82 13.69 -6.93 -13.32
CA ASN A 82 13.00 -8.13 -13.77
C ASN A 82 11.49 -7.87 -13.91
N LEU A 83 11.09 -7.31 -15.05
CA LEU A 83 9.69 -7.03 -15.39
C LEU A 83 8.78 -8.27 -15.30
N GLY A 84 9.33 -9.49 -15.38
CA GLY A 84 8.56 -10.73 -15.20
C GLY A 84 8.02 -10.87 -13.77
N ALA A 85 8.86 -10.64 -12.77
CA ALA A 85 8.47 -10.69 -11.36
C ALA A 85 7.40 -9.64 -11.04
N VAL A 86 7.59 -8.41 -11.50
CA VAL A 86 6.62 -7.31 -11.34
C VAL A 86 5.28 -7.65 -12.01
N LYS A 87 5.30 -8.13 -13.26
CA LYS A 87 4.08 -8.53 -13.98
C LYS A 87 3.32 -9.66 -13.29
N ILE A 88 4.02 -10.60 -12.64
CA ILE A 88 3.36 -11.68 -11.90
C ILE A 88 2.67 -11.10 -10.67
N ARG A 89 3.38 -10.30 -9.85
CA ARG A 89 2.80 -9.70 -8.64
C ARG A 89 1.58 -8.82 -8.92
N LEU A 90 1.66 -7.97 -9.94
CA LEU A 90 0.53 -7.10 -10.31
C LEU A 90 -0.67 -7.90 -10.85
N ARG A 91 -0.44 -8.98 -11.61
CA ARG A 91 -1.55 -9.85 -12.04
C ARG A 91 -2.20 -10.57 -10.88
N SER A 92 -1.43 -11.00 -9.88
CA SER A 92 -1.97 -11.60 -8.66
C SER A 92 -2.83 -10.61 -7.87
N LEU A 93 -2.40 -9.34 -7.75
CA LEU A 93 -3.21 -8.29 -7.14
C LEU A 93 -4.53 -8.10 -7.88
N ILE A 94 -4.49 -7.88 -9.20
CA ILE A 94 -5.69 -7.66 -10.02
C ILE A 94 -6.65 -8.86 -9.91
N GLY A 95 -6.12 -10.08 -10.00
CA GLY A 95 -6.94 -11.29 -9.85
C GLY A 95 -7.60 -11.42 -8.48
N ALA A 96 -6.94 -10.99 -7.40
CA ALA A 96 -7.53 -10.97 -6.07
C ALA A 96 -8.70 -9.96 -5.97
N LEU A 97 -8.57 -8.80 -6.63
CA LEU A 97 -9.63 -7.79 -6.67
C LEU A 97 -10.84 -8.28 -7.47
N GLU A 98 -10.60 -8.86 -8.65
CA GLU A 98 -11.66 -9.42 -9.50
C GLU A 98 -12.44 -10.54 -8.79
N GLU A 99 -11.76 -11.36 -7.98
CA GLU A 99 -12.40 -12.39 -7.18
C GLU A 99 -13.28 -11.79 -6.06
N CYS A 100 -12.78 -10.77 -5.36
CA CYS A 100 -13.56 -10.04 -4.36
C CYS A 100 -14.80 -9.36 -4.96
N GLU A 101 -14.68 -8.79 -6.16
CA GLU A 101 -15.79 -8.17 -6.88
C GLU A 101 -16.89 -9.19 -7.21
N LYS A 102 -16.53 -10.35 -7.77
CA LYS A 102 -17.48 -11.44 -8.06
C LYS A 102 -18.22 -11.93 -6.82
N ILE A 103 -17.51 -12.12 -5.70
CA ILE A 103 -18.13 -12.53 -4.42
C ILE A 103 -19.14 -11.47 -3.93
N SER A 104 -18.91 -10.19 -4.24
CA SER A 104 -19.83 -9.10 -3.87
C SER A 104 -21.06 -9.03 -4.76
N GLU A 105 -20.96 -9.41 -6.04
CA GLU A 105 -22.10 -9.45 -6.99
C GLU A 105 -23.03 -10.65 -6.79
N GLU A 106 -22.53 -11.74 -6.19
CA GLU A 106 -23.29 -12.96 -5.91
C GLU A 106 -24.11 -12.91 -4.60
N LYS A 107 -23.97 -11.85 -3.79
CA LYS A 107 -24.71 -11.62 -2.53
C LYS A 107 -25.89 -10.68 -2.69
#